data_AF-A0A1I0GDG9-F1
#
_entry.id   AF-A0A1I0GDG9-F1
#
_cell.length_a   1.000
_cell.length_b   1.000
_cell.length_c   1.000
_cell.angle_alpha   90.00
_cell.angle_beta   90.00
_cell.angle_gamma   90.00
#
_symmetry.space_group_name_H-M   'P 1'
#
loop_
_entity.id
_entity.type
_entity.pdbx_description
1 polymer ?
#
loop_
_entity_poly.entity_id
_entity_poly.type
_entity_poly.pdbx_seq_one_letter_code
_entity_poly.pdbx_strand_id
1 'polypeptide(L)'
;MKKILLMTLVLILVSGVALTGCTATEEPVTAAEDVVEEPVAIEEDNESEDYENGRYRGIYGDGGEQQVSVQFDLEDNVISNVSFRHLYYSGTDYRKLEEGEALYPILQQHQQIIEYLEGKPLSAIYDLYTPGDFIEDIDSFSGASIRGSKIFSAIKDGLNRGLYTPAGNFSRAIEEYENGRYRGIYGDGGEQQVSIQFDVENNSISNVSFRHLYYSGTDYRKLEEGEALYPILQQHEQIIEYLEGKPLSAIFDLHTPGDFIEDIDSFTGATIRGNKVFSAIMDGLNRGLYSPAGDFSRNIGAYEDGRYRGIYEDGGEQQVSVQFDVENNSISNVSFRHLYYSGTDYRKLEEGEALYPILQQHEQIIEYLEGKPLSAIFDLHIPGDFIEDVDSFTGATIRGNKVISAIMDGLNRGLY
;
A
#
# COMPACT_ATOMS: atom_id res chain seq x y z
N MET A 1 14.42 43.24 26.56
CA MET A 1 13.95 44.64 26.51
C MET A 1 15.01 45.52 25.88
N LYS A 2 14.64 46.29 24.84
CA LYS A 2 15.29 47.49 24.25
C LYS A 2 16.78 47.36 23.86
N LYS A 3 17.11 47.23 22.56
CA LYS A 3 17.16 48.28 21.50
C LYS A 3 18.41 49.19 21.60
N ILE A 4 19.03 49.37 20.41
CA ILE A 4 19.65 50.61 19.88
C ILE A 4 21.09 50.89 20.37
N LEU A 5 22.09 51.33 19.59
CA LEU A 5 22.29 51.68 18.17
C LEU A 5 23.72 52.29 18.06
N LEU A 6 24.24 52.36 16.82
CA LEU A 6 25.13 53.42 16.28
C LEU A 6 26.66 53.23 16.51
N MET A 7 27.51 52.88 15.53
CA MET A 7 27.83 53.46 14.20
C MET A 7 28.79 54.67 14.25
N THR A 8 30.06 54.49 13.85
CA THR A 8 30.97 55.46 13.14
C THR A 8 32.32 54.74 12.89
N LEU A 9 32.73 54.37 11.67
CA LEU A 9 33.22 55.10 10.48
C LEU A 9 34.67 55.67 10.59
N VAL A 10 35.60 54.96 9.92
CA VAL A 10 36.72 55.43 9.05
C VAL A 10 37.92 56.20 9.66
N LEU A 11 39.17 55.73 9.41
CA LEU A 11 40.16 56.37 8.50
C LEU A 11 41.55 55.65 8.49
N ILE A 12 41.93 55.12 7.32
CA ILE A 12 43.22 55.17 6.59
C ILE A 12 44.56 55.12 7.35
N LEU A 13 45.43 54.17 6.97
CA LEU A 13 46.84 54.49 6.72
C LEU A 13 47.45 53.64 5.58
N VAL A 14 48.00 54.35 4.59
CA VAL A 14 48.73 53.86 3.42
C VAL A 14 50.23 54.00 3.68
N SER A 15 51.02 52.94 3.45
CA SER A 15 52.45 52.95 3.10
C SER A 15 52.98 51.52 3.18
N GLY A 16 53.75 50.95 2.26
CA GLY A 16 54.46 51.51 1.11
C GLY A 16 55.08 50.39 0.26
N VAL A 17 55.59 50.82 -0.88
CA VAL A 17 56.05 50.10 -2.06
C VAL A 17 57.37 49.33 -1.82
N ALA A 18 57.49 48.15 -2.43
CA ALA A 18 58.76 47.64 -2.95
C ALA A 18 58.55 46.86 -4.25
N LEU A 19 59.10 47.40 -5.34
CA LEU A 19 59.20 46.83 -6.67
C LEU A 19 60.33 45.78 -6.71
N THR A 20 60.05 44.58 -7.22
CA THR A 20 61.00 43.78 -8.01
C THR A 20 60.21 42.94 -9.00
N GLY A 21 60.45 43.16 -10.30
CA GLY A 21 59.77 42.46 -11.37
C GLY A 21 60.32 41.07 -11.65
N CYS A 22 59.46 40.22 -12.21
CA CYS A 22 59.79 39.30 -13.29
C CYS A 22 58.47 38.85 -13.93
N THR A 23 58.48 38.84 -15.25
CA THR A 23 57.37 38.63 -16.20
C THR A 23 56.76 37.22 -16.12
N ALA A 24 55.43 37.14 -16.12
CA ALA A 24 54.68 36.04 -16.77
C ALA A 24 53.20 36.43 -16.93
N THR A 25 52.79 36.56 -18.19
CA THR A 25 51.49 36.18 -18.76
C THR A 25 50.20 36.72 -18.11
N GLU A 26 49.56 37.64 -18.83
CA GLU A 26 48.18 38.06 -18.61
C GLU A 26 47.20 36.90 -18.89
N GLU A 27 46.40 36.54 -17.89
CA GLU A 27 45.03 36.06 -18.10
C GLU A 27 44.09 36.97 -17.32
N PRO A 28 42.97 37.44 -17.92
CA PRO A 28 42.07 38.38 -17.28
C PRO A 28 41.20 37.68 -16.24
N VAL A 29 41.12 38.30 -15.07
CA VAL A 29 40.15 37.97 -14.01
C VAL A 29 38.77 38.43 -14.48
N THR A 30 37.88 37.49 -14.82
CA THR A 30 36.45 37.77 -14.93
C THR A 30 35.82 37.69 -13.55
N ALA A 31 35.07 38.74 -13.20
CA ALA A 31 34.31 38.85 -11.98
C ALA A 31 33.28 37.72 -11.87
N ALA A 32 33.10 37.21 -10.65
CA ALA A 32 32.00 36.33 -10.30
C ALA A 32 30.68 37.12 -10.44
N GLU A 33 29.83 36.69 -11.37
CA GLU A 33 28.42 37.05 -11.38
C GLU A 33 27.69 36.11 -10.41
N ASP A 34 26.94 36.68 -9.48
CA ASP A 34 25.94 35.99 -8.67
C ASP A 34 24.92 35.33 -9.62
N VAL A 35 25.00 34.00 -9.74
CA VAL A 35 23.91 33.22 -10.33
C VAL A 35 22.85 33.06 -9.25
N VAL A 36 21.83 33.89 -9.33
CA VAL A 36 20.55 33.62 -8.67
C VAL A 36 19.98 32.40 -9.39
N GLU A 37 20.07 31.22 -8.76
CA GLU A 37 19.31 30.04 -9.21
C GLU A 37 17.83 30.38 -9.10
N GLU A 38 17.18 30.59 -10.24
CA GLU A 38 15.73 30.57 -10.31
C GLU A 38 15.26 29.16 -9.92
N PRO A 39 14.19 29.04 -9.11
CA PRO A 39 13.66 27.73 -8.76
C PRO A 39 13.24 27.02 -10.05
N VAL A 40 13.84 25.85 -10.28
CA VAL A 40 13.41 24.92 -11.32
C VAL A 40 11.94 24.59 -11.03
N ALA A 41 11.04 25.11 -11.86
CA ALA A 41 9.66 24.67 -11.86
C ALA A 41 9.67 23.19 -12.22
N ILE A 42 9.26 22.35 -11.27
CA ILE A 42 8.95 20.96 -11.52
C ILE A 42 7.72 21.00 -12.43
N GLU A 43 7.88 20.61 -13.69
CA GLU A 43 6.75 20.34 -14.56
C GLU A 43 6.07 19.10 -13.99
N GLU A 44 4.93 19.30 -13.29
CA GLU A 44 3.98 18.24 -13.03
C GLU A 44 3.42 17.77 -14.38
N ASP A 45 4.09 16.82 -15.03
CA ASP A 45 3.48 15.95 -16.03
C ASP A 45 2.45 15.07 -15.32
N ASN A 46 1.33 15.69 -14.92
CA ASN A 46 0.14 14.99 -14.50
C ASN A 46 -0.59 14.54 -15.77
N GLU A 47 0.01 13.61 -16.52
CA GLU A 47 -0.77 12.78 -17.44
C GLU A 47 -1.83 12.11 -16.57
N SER A 48 -3.07 12.62 -16.61
CA SER A 48 -4.16 12.02 -15.86
C SER A 48 -4.31 10.58 -16.35
N GLU A 49 -3.86 9.62 -15.55
CA GLU A 49 -4.11 8.20 -15.82
C GLU A 49 -5.61 8.05 -16.08
N ASP A 50 -5.96 7.54 -17.26
CA ASP A 50 -7.36 7.32 -17.63
C ASP A 50 -7.81 5.99 -17.05
N TYR A 51 -8.56 6.04 -15.95
CA TYR A 51 -9.08 4.85 -15.29
C TYR A 51 -10.38 4.40 -15.95
N GLU A 52 -10.53 3.08 -16.09
CA GLU A 52 -11.72 2.47 -16.68
C GLU A 52 -13.02 2.85 -15.93
N ASN A 53 -14.11 3.02 -16.67
CA ASN A 53 -15.39 3.36 -16.05
C ASN A 53 -15.95 2.19 -15.24
N GLY A 54 -16.37 2.48 -14.02
CA GLY A 54 -17.01 1.50 -13.13
C GLY A 54 -16.67 1.69 -11.66
N ARG A 55 -16.96 0.66 -10.88
CA ARG A 55 -16.84 0.66 -9.43
C ARG A 55 -15.47 0.18 -8.98
N TYR A 56 -14.90 0.87 -8.02
CA TYR A 56 -13.65 0.55 -7.35
C TYR A 56 -13.86 0.30 -5.86
N ARG A 57 -12.99 -0.51 -5.26
CA ARG A 57 -12.98 -0.79 -3.83
C ARG A 57 -11.57 -1.02 -3.33
N GLY A 58 -11.22 -0.32 -2.26
CA GLY A 58 -9.95 -0.52 -1.58
C GLY A 58 -10.06 -0.37 -0.09
N ILE A 59 -8.95 -0.71 0.57
CA ILE A 59 -8.82 -0.75 2.01
C ILE A 59 -7.54 -0.06 2.47
N TYR A 60 -7.58 0.41 3.72
CA TYR A 60 -6.39 0.76 4.48
C TYR A 60 -6.44 -0.01 5.80
N GLY A 61 -5.40 -0.78 6.07
CA GLY A 61 -5.18 -1.44 7.36
C GLY A 61 -3.90 -0.92 8.03
N ASP A 62 -3.91 -0.89 9.36
CA ASP A 62 -2.73 -0.62 10.17
C ASP A 62 -2.93 -1.15 11.59
N GLY A 63 -1.84 -1.54 12.25
CA GLY A 63 -1.87 -1.93 13.65
C GLY A 63 -2.59 -3.25 13.98
N GLY A 64 -2.94 -4.05 12.98
CA GLY A 64 -3.68 -5.30 13.16
C GLY A 64 -5.17 -5.18 12.79
N GLU A 65 -5.60 -4.02 12.29
CA GLU A 65 -6.99 -3.71 12.02
C GLU A 65 -7.11 -3.15 10.60
N GLN A 66 -8.10 -3.61 9.83
CA GLN A 66 -8.60 -2.85 8.69
C GLN A 66 -9.31 -1.61 9.24
N GLN A 67 -8.83 -0.41 8.92
CA GLN A 67 -9.36 0.83 9.49
C GLN A 67 -10.30 1.57 8.54
N VAL A 68 -10.02 1.53 7.24
CA VAL A 68 -10.86 2.15 6.21
C VAL A 68 -11.15 1.11 5.14
N SER A 69 -12.40 1.07 4.67
CA SER A 69 -12.75 0.52 3.36
C SER A 69 -13.66 1.49 2.66
N VAL A 70 -13.30 1.80 1.41
CA VAL A 70 -14.00 2.76 0.58
C VAL A 70 -14.51 2.07 -0.68
N GLN A 71 -15.63 2.57 -1.18
CA GLN A 71 -16.13 2.30 -2.52
C GLN A 71 -16.46 3.62 -3.19
N PHE A 72 -16.15 3.71 -4.47
CA PHE A 72 -16.49 4.83 -5.33
C PHE A 72 -16.64 4.31 -6.76
N ASP A 73 -17.34 5.07 -7.59
CA ASP A 73 -17.47 4.84 -9.01
C ASP A 73 -16.68 5.92 -9.76
N LEU A 74 -16.09 5.56 -10.90
CA LEU A 74 -15.49 6.48 -11.86
C LEU A 74 -16.28 6.45 -13.17
N GLU A 75 -16.56 7.64 -13.70
CA GLU A 75 -17.02 7.85 -15.07
C GLU A 75 -16.21 9.01 -15.64
N ASP A 76 -15.40 8.74 -16.67
CA ASP A 76 -14.48 9.70 -17.30
C ASP A 76 -13.60 10.41 -16.27
N ASN A 77 -13.01 9.62 -15.35
CA ASN A 77 -12.23 10.09 -14.20
C ASN A 77 -12.96 11.02 -13.22
N VAL A 78 -14.29 11.11 -13.27
CA VAL A 78 -15.09 11.82 -12.28
C VAL A 78 -15.56 10.85 -11.21
N ILE A 79 -15.28 11.20 -9.95
CA ILE A 79 -15.65 10.42 -8.77
C ILE A 79 -17.15 10.57 -8.50
N SER A 80 -17.83 9.45 -8.23
CA SER A 80 -19.21 9.44 -7.74
C SER A 80 -19.49 8.26 -6.81
N ASN A 81 -20.65 8.27 -6.14
CA ASN A 81 -21.12 7.20 -5.26
C ASN A 81 -20.11 6.81 -4.16
N VAL A 82 -19.39 7.81 -3.62
CA VAL A 82 -18.36 7.57 -2.60
C VAL A 82 -19.02 7.12 -1.29
N SER A 83 -18.53 6.05 -0.69
CA SER A 83 -19.04 5.57 0.60
C SER A 83 -18.02 4.76 1.39
N PHE A 84 -18.09 4.87 2.71
CA PHE A 84 -17.33 4.00 3.61
C PHE A 84 -18.07 2.67 3.82
N ARG A 85 -17.41 1.59 3.41
CA ARG A 85 -17.82 0.20 3.68
C ARG A 85 -17.30 -0.33 5.01
N HIS A 86 -16.29 0.33 5.56
CA HIS A 86 -15.76 0.11 6.90
C HIS A 86 -15.05 1.39 7.36
N LEU A 87 -15.28 1.80 8.60
CA LEU A 87 -14.59 2.94 9.19
C LEU A 87 -14.43 2.68 10.69
N TYR A 88 -13.25 2.18 11.05
CA TYR A 88 -12.95 1.66 12.37
C TYR A 88 -11.59 2.15 12.83
N TYR A 89 -11.50 2.50 14.11
CA TYR A 89 -10.21 2.77 14.71
C TYR A 89 -10.25 2.53 16.21
N SER A 90 -9.29 1.77 16.72
CA SER A 90 -9.01 1.66 18.15
C SER A 90 -10.25 1.24 18.96
N GLY A 91 -10.94 0.18 18.53
CA GLY A 91 -12.13 -0.31 19.23
C GLY A 91 -13.45 0.30 18.77
N THR A 92 -13.43 1.39 17.99
CA THR A 92 -14.63 2.16 17.66
C THR A 92 -14.98 2.03 16.19
N ASP A 93 -16.20 1.55 15.89
CA ASP A 93 -16.81 1.60 14.56
C ASP A 93 -17.52 2.94 14.39
N TYR A 94 -16.89 3.88 13.68
CA TYR A 94 -17.42 5.22 13.50
C TYR A 94 -18.75 5.23 12.74
N ARG A 95 -19.07 4.19 11.96
CA ARG A 95 -20.32 4.11 11.20
C ARG A 95 -21.54 3.80 12.07
N LYS A 96 -21.32 3.42 13.33
CA LYS A 96 -22.36 3.09 14.30
C LYS A 96 -22.57 4.18 15.35
N LEU A 97 -21.84 5.30 15.24
CA LEU A 97 -21.97 6.42 16.17
C LEU A 97 -23.27 7.18 15.89
N GLU A 98 -23.99 7.51 16.94
CA GLU A 98 -25.19 8.35 16.88
C GLU A 98 -24.92 9.77 17.39
N GLU A 99 -25.80 10.71 17.03
CA GLU A 99 -25.72 12.10 17.47
C GLU A 99 -25.70 12.18 19.01
N GLY A 100 -24.73 12.95 19.55
CA GLY A 100 -24.49 13.10 20.98
C GLY A 100 -23.43 12.18 21.57
N GLU A 101 -22.91 11.21 20.80
CA GLU A 101 -21.73 10.45 21.19
C GLU A 101 -20.44 11.27 21.01
N ALA A 102 -19.47 11.09 21.92
CA ALA A 102 -18.27 11.93 21.99
C ALA A 102 -17.40 11.93 20.72
N LEU A 103 -17.46 10.85 19.93
CA LEU A 103 -16.69 10.70 18.69
C LEU A 103 -17.54 10.93 17.44
N TYR A 104 -18.84 11.25 17.58
CA TYR A 104 -19.73 11.52 16.44
C TYR A 104 -19.22 12.63 15.51
N PRO A 105 -18.58 13.73 16.01
CA PRO A 105 -17.98 14.74 15.14
C PRO A 105 -16.95 14.18 14.15
N ILE A 106 -16.22 13.12 14.52
CA ILE A 106 -15.28 12.44 13.62
C ILE A 106 -16.03 11.80 12.45
N LEU A 107 -17.17 11.15 12.69
CA LEU A 107 -18.01 10.61 11.61
C LEU A 107 -18.48 11.71 10.66
N GLN A 108 -18.91 12.86 11.20
CA GLN A 108 -19.35 14.00 10.39
C GLN A 108 -18.23 14.54 9.50
N GLN A 109 -17.02 14.65 10.03
CA GLN A 109 -15.86 15.07 9.23
C GLN A 109 -15.48 14.05 8.13
N HIS A 110 -15.70 12.75 8.36
CA HIS A 110 -15.58 11.75 7.30
C HIS A 110 -16.68 11.90 6.24
N GLN A 111 -17.90 12.28 6.62
CA GLN A 111 -18.98 12.57 5.67
C GLN A 111 -18.65 13.80 4.79
N GLN A 112 -18.02 14.83 5.36
CA GLN A 112 -17.54 15.98 4.58
C GLN A 112 -16.52 15.58 3.49
N ILE A 113 -15.67 14.57 3.73
CA ILE A 113 -14.77 14.04 2.69
C ILE A 113 -15.55 13.40 1.55
N ILE A 114 -16.59 12.62 1.85
CA ILE A 114 -17.47 12.03 0.84
C ILE A 114 -18.10 13.15 0.00
N GLU A 115 -18.70 14.14 0.66
CA GLU A 115 -19.33 15.28 -0.01
C GLU A 115 -18.35 16.11 -0.85
N TYR A 116 -17.11 16.25 -0.37
CA TYR A 116 -16.06 16.95 -1.10
C TYR A 116 -15.67 16.23 -2.39
N LEU A 117 -15.47 14.91 -2.35
CA LEU A 117 -15.00 14.12 -3.49
C LEU A 117 -16.10 13.89 -4.54
N GLU A 118 -17.37 13.92 -4.15
CA GLU A 118 -18.50 13.66 -5.06
C GLU A 118 -18.54 14.67 -6.22
N GLY A 119 -18.50 14.16 -7.46
CA GLY A 119 -18.52 14.95 -8.68
C GLY A 119 -17.19 15.64 -9.02
N LYS A 120 -16.12 15.40 -8.27
CA LYS A 120 -14.78 15.93 -8.55
C LYS A 120 -13.97 15.00 -9.46
N PRO A 121 -12.99 15.55 -10.22
CA PRO A 121 -12.03 14.71 -10.92
C PRO A 121 -11.21 13.88 -9.92
N LEU A 122 -10.70 12.73 -10.37
CA LEU A 122 -9.92 11.80 -9.55
C LEU A 122 -8.72 12.47 -8.85
N SER A 123 -8.10 13.46 -9.50
CA SER A 123 -7.02 14.28 -8.92
C SER A 123 -7.37 14.94 -7.59
N ALA A 124 -8.66 15.14 -7.27
CA ALA A 124 -9.07 15.75 -6.00
C ALA A 124 -8.73 14.88 -4.76
N ILE A 125 -8.37 13.61 -4.94
CA ILE A 125 -7.92 12.78 -3.82
C ILE A 125 -6.61 13.29 -3.20
N TYR A 126 -5.78 14.02 -3.96
CA TYR A 126 -4.53 14.58 -3.44
C TYR A 126 -4.77 15.70 -2.41
N ASP A 127 -5.95 16.34 -2.43
CA ASP A 127 -6.33 17.31 -1.41
C ASP A 127 -6.45 16.66 -0.02
N LEU A 128 -6.58 15.32 0.06
CA LEU A 128 -6.63 14.57 1.32
C LEU A 128 -5.32 14.64 2.13
N TYR A 129 -4.22 15.15 1.56
CA TYR A 129 -3.02 15.48 2.32
C TYR A 129 -3.17 16.76 3.14
N THR A 130 -4.08 17.66 2.77
CA THR A 130 -4.38 18.90 3.49
C THR A 130 -5.88 19.03 3.80
N PRO A 131 -6.47 18.05 4.54
CA PRO A 131 -7.92 17.99 4.75
C PRO A 131 -8.49 19.21 5.48
N GLY A 132 -7.66 19.95 6.23
CA GLY A 132 -8.07 21.20 6.88
C GLY A 132 -8.47 22.33 5.93
N ASP A 133 -8.17 22.22 4.62
CA ASP A 133 -8.51 23.24 3.64
C ASP A 133 -10.00 23.18 3.21
N PHE A 134 -10.67 22.05 3.41
CA PHE A 134 -12.06 21.84 2.99
C PHE A 134 -12.94 21.12 4.01
N ILE A 135 -12.37 20.55 5.08
CA ILE A 135 -13.14 20.01 6.20
C ILE A 135 -13.31 21.09 7.26
N GLU A 136 -14.56 21.38 7.59
CA GLU A 136 -14.91 22.26 8.69
C GLU A 136 -14.55 21.61 10.04
N ASP A 137 -14.02 22.43 10.95
CA ASP A 137 -13.83 22.05 12.35
C ASP A 137 -15.21 21.83 12.99
N ILE A 138 -15.41 20.68 13.65
CA ILE A 138 -16.64 20.35 14.36
C ILE A 138 -16.31 20.10 15.84
N ASP A 139 -16.99 20.81 16.72
CA ASP A 139 -16.75 20.80 18.17
C ASP A 139 -15.27 21.05 18.52
N SER A 140 -14.63 20.07 19.17
CA SER A 140 -13.21 20.10 19.53
C SER A 140 -12.30 19.39 18.52
N PHE A 141 -12.85 18.94 17.39
CA PHE A 141 -12.11 18.19 16.37
C PHE A 141 -11.80 19.08 15.18
N SER A 142 -10.51 19.29 14.93
CA SER A 142 -10.08 20.04 13.75
C SER A 142 -10.08 19.15 12.51
N GLY A 143 -10.44 19.71 11.34
CA GLY A 143 -10.35 19.02 10.04
C GLY A 143 -8.96 18.48 9.74
N ALA A 144 -7.90 19.15 10.21
CA ALA A 144 -6.51 18.68 10.10
C ALA A 144 -6.21 17.43 10.95
N SER A 145 -7.10 17.07 11.88
CA SER A 145 -6.98 15.84 12.67
C SER A 145 -7.55 14.62 11.94
N ILE A 146 -8.27 14.83 10.82
CA ILE A 146 -8.75 13.75 9.99
C ILE A 146 -7.59 13.14 9.24
N ARG A 147 -7.54 11.81 9.28
CA ARG A 147 -6.47 11.03 8.70
C ARG A 147 -6.72 10.84 7.20
N GLY A 148 -6.75 11.95 6.46
CA GLY A 148 -7.03 12.00 5.03
C GLY A 148 -6.16 11.04 4.23
N SER A 149 -4.87 10.91 4.59
CA SER A 149 -3.96 9.93 3.97
C SER A 149 -4.43 8.48 4.05
N LYS A 150 -5.19 8.09 5.09
CA LYS A 150 -5.75 6.72 5.19
C LYS A 150 -6.85 6.49 4.16
N ILE A 151 -7.63 7.53 3.87
CA ILE A 151 -8.69 7.50 2.86
C ILE A 151 -8.06 7.53 1.47
N PHE A 152 -7.06 8.41 1.26
CA PHE A 152 -6.25 8.44 0.03
C PHE A 152 -5.65 7.07 -0.27
N SER A 153 -4.98 6.47 0.72
CA SER A 153 -4.36 5.15 0.62
C SER A 153 -5.38 4.05 0.27
N ALA A 154 -6.57 4.08 0.88
CA ALA A 154 -7.66 3.16 0.54
C ALA A 154 -8.22 3.39 -0.88
N ILE A 155 -8.24 4.62 -1.38
CA ILE A 155 -8.63 4.92 -2.76
C ILE A 155 -7.57 4.40 -3.73
N LYS A 156 -6.28 4.69 -3.51
CA LYS A 156 -5.17 4.16 -4.32
C LYS A 156 -5.13 2.64 -4.32
N ASP A 157 -5.34 2.00 -3.18
CA ASP A 157 -5.49 0.54 -3.08
C ASP A 157 -6.62 0.02 -4.00
N GLY A 158 -7.76 0.73 -4.04
CA GLY A 158 -8.86 0.38 -4.92
C GLY A 158 -8.55 0.55 -6.40
N LEU A 159 -7.87 1.64 -6.77
CA LEU A 159 -7.42 1.90 -8.15
C LEU A 159 -6.44 0.82 -8.61
N ASN A 160 -5.44 0.49 -7.78
CA ASN A 160 -4.43 -0.52 -8.11
C ASN A 160 -5.06 -1.91 -8.33
N ARG A 161 -6.09 -2.28 -7.55
CA ARG A 161 -6.81 -3.55 -7.71
C ARG A 161 -7.64 -3.63 -8.99
N GLY A 162 -7.84 -2.51 -9.69
CA GLY A 162 -8.69 -2.41 -10.86
C GLY A 162 -10.19 -2.46 -10.54
N LEU A 163 -11.00 -2.59 -11.58
CA LEU A 163 -12.45 -2.56 -11.49
C LEU A 163 -12.97 -3.66 -10.56
N TYR A 164 -13.71 -3.26 -9.51
CA TYR A 164 -14.54 -4.18 -8.75
C TYR A 164 -15.83 -4.51 -9.50
N THR A 165 -16.40 -3.58 -10.27
CA THR A 165 -17.54 -3.85 -11.16
C THR A 165 -17.46 -2.95 -12.39
N PRO A 166 -17.21 -3.50 -13.59
CA PRO A 166 -17.13 -2.70 -14.82
C PRO A 166 -18.44 -1.99 -15.16
N ALA A 167 -18.36 -0.77 -15.68
CA ALA A 167 -19.48 -0.06 -16.28
C ALA A 167 -19.34 -0.05 -17.81
N GLY A 168 -19.73 -1.16 -18.43
CA GLY A 168 -19.67 -1.32 -19.89
C GLY A 168 -18.45 -2.12 -20.36
N ASN A 169 -17.90 -1.74 -21.51
CA ASN A 169 -16.67 -2.36 -22.02
C ASN A 169 -15.47 -1.80 -21.25
N PHE A 170 -14.50 -2.66 -20.98
CA PHE A 170 -13.27 -2.32 -20.26
C PHE A 170 -12.09 -3.08 -20.88
N SER A 171 -10.88 -2.56 -20.71
CA SER A 171 -9.67 -3.25 -21.13
C SER A 171 -9.45 -4.55 -20.37
N ARG A 172 -9.10 -5.59 -21.12
CA ARG A 172 -8.64 -6.89 -20.58
C ARG A 172 -7.13 -7.08 -20.77
N ALA A 173 -6.42 -6.00 -21.09
CA ALA A 173 -4.97 -6.02 -21.19
C ALA A 173 -4.38 -6.26 -19.80
N ILE A 174 -3.37 -7.13 -19.75
CA ILE A 174 -2.59 -7.39 -18.55
C ILE A 174 -1.13 -7.43 -18.95
N GLU A 175 -0.28 -6.86 -18.11
CA GLU A 175 1.15 -6.84 -18.33
C GLU A 175 1.75 -8.25 -18.25
N GLU A 176 3.01 -8.38 -18.63
CA GLU A 176 3.78 -9.60 -18.38
C GLU A 176 4.33 -9.57 -16.96
N TYR A 177 4.12 -10.66 -16.24
CA TYR A 177 4.58 -10.82 -14.87
C TYR A 177 5.73 -11.82 -14.79
N GLU A 178 6.64 -11.57 -13.85
CA GLU A 178 7.79 -12.43 -13.58
C GLU A 178 7.37 -13.83 -13.13
N ASN A 179 8.18 -14.82 -13.48
CA ASN A 179 7.89 -16.21 -13.12
C ASN A 179 8.06 -16.43 -11.61
N GLY A 180 7.02 -16.98 -10.98
CA GLY A 180 7.06 -17.33 -9.57
C GLY A 180 5.70 -17.28 -8.90
N ARG A 181 5.73 -17.32 -7.58
CA ARG A 181 4.55 -17.37 -6.73
C ARG A 181 4.10 -15.98 -6.32
N TYR A 182 2.81 -15.75 -6.40
CA TYR A 182 2.14 -14.54 -5.97
C TYR A 182 1.14 -14.86 -4.86
N ARG A 183 0.87 -13.86 -4.02
CA ARG A 183 -0.14 -13.93 -2.97
C ARG A 183 -0.82 -12.59 -2.82
N GLY A 184 -2.14 -12.63 -2.82
CA GLY A 184 -2.93 -11.44 -2.57
C GLY A 184 -4.20 -11.72 -1.80
N ILE A 185 -4.84 -10.64 -1.40
CA ILE A 185 -5.95 -10.64 -0.47
C ILE A 185 -7.06 -9.74 -0.97
N TYR A 186 -8.30 -10.02 -0.57
CA TYR A 186 -9.40 -9.08 -0.64
C TYR A 186 -10.02 -8.95 0.75
N GLY A 187 -9.94 -7.76 1.32
CA GLY A 187 -10.59 -7.38 2.57
C GLY A 187 -11.78 -6.46 2.31
N ASP A 188 -12.86 -6.63 3.08
CA ASP A 188 -14.01 -5.73 3.05
C ASP A 188 -14.80 -5.86 4.35
N GLY A 189 -15.37 -4.76 4.82
CA GLY A 189 -16.18 -4.75 6.05
C GLY A 189 -15.42 -5.02 7.35
N GLY A 190 -14.10 -4.93 7.36
CA GLY A 190 -13.27 -5.23 8.54
C GLY A 190 -12.75 -6.67 8.59
N GLU A 191 -13.01 -7.46 7.55
CA GLU A 191 -12.63 -8.88 7.46
C GLU A 191 -11.80 -9.10 6.20
N GLN A 192 -10.71 -9.87 6.31
CA GLN A 192 -10.10 -10.49 5.15
C GLN A 192 -11.06 -11.58 4.64
N GLN A 193 -11.61 -11.41 3.44
CA GLN A 193 -12.63 -12.33 2.91
C GLN A 193 -12.04 -13.37 1.96
N VAL A 194 -11.01 -12.98 1.21
CA VAL A 194 -10.27 -13.87 0.31
C VAL A 194 -8.77 -13.71 0.56
N SER A 195 -8.06 -14.81 0.63
CA SER A 195 -6.61 -14.88 0.44
C SER A 195 -6.34 -15.96 -0.59
N ILE A 196 -5.56 -15.63 -1.60
CA ILE A 196 -5.25 -16.53 -2.71
C ILE A 196 -3.76 -16.61 -2.94
N GLN A 197 -3.31 -17.78 -3.37
CA GLN A 197 -1.96 -18.01 -3.88
C GLN A 197 -2.07 -18.65 -5.25
N PHE A 198 -1.18 -18.26 -6.14
CA PHE A 198 -1.05 -18.82 -7.48
C PHE A 198 0.39 -18.63 -7.95
N ASP A 199 0.79 -19.44 -8.92
CA ASP A 199 2.05 -19.30 -9.63
C ASP A 199 1.79 -18.73 -11.03
N VAL A 200 2.66 -17.85 -11.49
CA VAL A 200 2.69 -17.38 -12.87
C VAL A 200 3.92 -17.96 -13.53
N GLU A 201 3.73 -18.61 -14.68
CA GLU A 201 4.81 -19.10 -15.54
C GLU A 201 4.50 -18.74 -16.99
N ASN A 202 5.38 -17.96 -17.63
CA ASN A 202 5.19 -17.46 -19.00
C ASN A 202 3.80 -16.81 -19.18
N ASN A 203 3.45 -15.93 -18.25
CA ASN A 203 2.16 -15.24 -18.15
C ASN A 203 0.92 -16.18 -18.14
N SER A 204 1.08 -17.43 -17.73
CA SER A 204 0.01 -18.39 -17.48
C SER A 204 -0.12 -18.68 -16.00
N ILE A 205 -1.34 -18.78 -15.50
CA ILE A 205 -1.63 -19.00 -14.07
C ILE A 205 -1.73 -20.51 -13.75
N SER A 206 -1.17 -20.94 -12.63
CA SER A 206 -1.20 -22.33 -12.16
C SER A 206 -1.11 -22.41 -10.64
N ASN A 207 -1.25 -23.61 -10.06
CA ASN A 207 -1.17 -23.87 -8.63
C ASN A 207 -2.08 -22.95 -7.79
N VAL A 208 -3.27 -22.66 -8.31
CA VAL A 208 -4.21 -21.72 -7.70
C VAL A 208 -4.83 -22.35 -6.44
N SER A 209 -4.83 -21.63 -5.33
CA SER A 209 -5.41 -22.12 -4.06
C SER A 209 -5.85 -21.00 -3.12
N PHE A 210 -6.98 -21.21 -2.43
CA PHE A 210 -7.42 -20.31 -1.38
C PHE A 210 -6.68 -20.58 -0.06
N ARG A 211 -5.96 -19.57 0.42
CA ARG A 211 -5.31 -19.54 1.73
C ARG A 211 -6.25 -19.04 2.84
N HIS A 212 -7.34 -18.39 2.45
CA HIS A 212 -8.41 -17.95 3.32
C HIS A 212 -9.65 -17.71 2.45
N LEU A 213 -10.81 -18.18 2.90
CA LEU A 213 -12.08 -17.93 2.23
C LEU A 213 -13.16 -17.81 3.29
N TYR A 214 -13.49 -16.58 3.65
CA TYR A 214 -14.31 -16.28 4.81
C TYR A 214 -15.30 -15.17 4.49
N TYR A 215 -16.50 -15.30 5.03
CA TYR A 215 -17.48 -14.24 4.95
C TYR A 215 -18.50 -14.38 6.06
N SER A 216 -18.76 -13.29 6.80
CA SER A 216 -19.89 -13.19 7.73
C SER A 216 -19.90 -14.31 8.79
N GLY A 217 -18.75 -14.62 9.39
CA GLY A 217 -18.66 -15.63 10.44
C GLY A 217 -18.36 -17.06 9.96
N THR A 218 -18.29 -17.31 8.65
CA THR A 218 -18.10 -18.65 8.09
C THR A 218 -16.81 -18.74 7.29
N ASP A 219 -15.90 -19.63 7.69
CA ASP A 219 -14.75 -20.05 6.86
C ASP A 219 -15.22 -21.16 5.93
N TYR A 220 -15.42 -20.83 4.66
CA TYR A 220 -15.99 -21.75 3.67
C TYR A 220 -15.12 -22.98 3.45
N ARG A 221 -13.82 -22.92 3.73
CA ARG A 221 -12.89 -24.06 3.57
C ARG A 221 -13.06 -25.14 4.65
N LYS A 222 -13.86 -24.85 5.68
CA LYS A 222 -14.17 -25.79 6.76
C LYS A 222 -15.56 -26.42 6.61
N LEU A 223 -16.29 -26.06 5.54
CA LEU A 223 -17.60 -26.61 5.26
C LEU A 223 -17.45 -28.03 4.72
N GLU A 224 -18.31 -28.92 5.21
CA GLU A 224 -18.41 -30.29 4.73
C GLU A 224 -19.66 -30.50 3.86
N GLU A 225 -19.67 -31.57 3.05
CA GLU A 225 -20.80 -31.93 2.21
C GLU A 225 -22.09 -32.06 3.05
N GLY A 226 -23.16 -31.43 2.59
CA GLY A 226 -24.45 -31.38 3.26
C GLY A 226 -24.69 -30.15 4.14
N GLU A 227 -23.67 -29.33 4.39
CA GLU A 227 -23.86 -28.01 5.00
C GLU A 227 -24.49 -27.02 4.02
N ALA A 228 -25.36 -26.13 4.52
CA ALA A 228 -26.18 -25.25 3.68
C ALA A 228 -25.37 -24.29 2.78
N LEU A 229 -24.13 -23.96 3.16
CA LEU A 229 -23.24 -23.08 2.41
C LEU A 229 -22.16 -23.83 1.63
N TYR A 230 -22.11 -25.17 1.72
CA TYR A 230 -21.12 -25.99 1.01
C TYR A 230 -21.12 -25.75 -0.52
N PRO A 231 -22.27 -25.55 -1.19
CA PRO A 231 -22.28 -25.20 -2.62
C PRO A 231 -21.45 -23.94 -2.95
N ILE A 232 -21.35 -22.98 -2.04
CA ILE A 232 -20.52 -21.79 -2.23
C ILE A 232 -19.03 -22.18 -2.29
N LEU A 233 -18.57 -23.11 -1.44
CA LEU A 233 -17.20 -23.63 -1.51
C LEU A 233 -16.96 -24.30 -2.87
N GLN A 234 -17.87 -25.17 -3.32
CA GLN A 234 -17.73 -25.88 -4.60
C GLN A 234 -17.64 -24.92 -5.78
N GLN A 235 -18.43 -23.83 -5.77
CA GLN A 235 -18.34 -22.83 -6.82
C GLN A 235 -17.04 -22.00 -6.77
N HIS A 236 -16.42 -21.82 -5.60
CA HIS A 236 -15.06 -21.26 -5.52
C HIS A 236 -14.02 -22.26 -6.05
N GLU A 237 -14.18 -23.56 -5.84
CA GLU A 237 -13.32 -24.59 -6.42
C GLU A 237 -13.40 -24.60 -7.95
N GLN A 238 -14.57 -24.34 -8.53
CA GLN A 238 -14.71 -24.15 -9.99
C GLN A 238 -13.92 -22.94 -10.52
N ILE A 239 -13.76 -21.87 -9.73
CA ILE A 239 -12.88 -20.75 -10.12
C ILE A 239 -11.42 -21.21 -10.20
N ILE A 240 -10.96 -22.02 -9.23
CA ILE A 240 -9.60 -22.59 -9.25
C ILE A 240 -9.42 -23.44 -10.50
N GLU A 241 -10.34 -24.38 -10.75
CA GLU A 241 -10.29 -25.27 -11.91
C GLU A 241 -10.32 -24.48 -13.23
N TYR A 242 -11.14 -23.44 -13.30
CA TYR A 242 -11.23 -22.59 -14.47
C TYR A 242 -9.89 -21.89 -14.77
N LEU A 243 -9.27 -21.28 -13.76
CA LEU A 243 -8.04 -20.49 -13.97
C LEU A 243 -6.83 -21.39 -14.29
N GLU A 244 -6.78 -22.61 -13.77
CA GLU A 244 -5.61 -23.49 -13.89
C GLU A 244 -5.14 -23.69 -15.35
N GLY A 245 -3.90 -23.30 -15.63
CA GLY A 245 -3.26 -23.40 -16.94
C GLY A 245 -3.70 -22.38 -17.98
N LYS A 246 -4.58 -21.42 -17.64
CA LYS A 246 -5.00 -20.35 -18.55
C LYS A 246 -4.00 -19.20 -18.61
N PRO A 247 -4.02 -18.37 -19.67
CA PRO A 247 -3.31 -17.10 -19.65
C PRO A 247 -3.82 -16.23 -18.50
N LEU A 248 -2.94 -15.39 -17.93
CA LEU A 248 -3.26 -14.53 -16.79
C LEU A 248 -4.45 -13.60 -17.06
N SER A 249 -4.68 -13.20 -18.33
CA SER A 249 -5.85 -12.40 -18.74
C SER A 249 -7.21 -13.10 -18.56
N ALA A 250 -7.24 -14.40 -18.26
CA ALA A 250 -8.46 -15.12 -17.91
C ALA A 250 -9.07 -14.65 -16.57
N ILE A 251 -8.31 -13.97 -15.72
CA ILE A 251 -8.83 -13.42 -14.46
C ILE A 251 -9.97 -12.40 -14.69
N PHE A 252 -9.99 -11.73 -15.84
CA PHE A 252 -11.06 -10.79 -16.18
C PHE A 252 -12.41 -11.48 -16.44
N ASP A 253 -12.43 -12.79 -16.72
CA ASP A 253 -13.68 -13.56 -16.82
C ASP A 253 -14.40 -13.65 -15.46
N LEU A 254 -13.70 -13.38 -14.35
CA LEU A 254 -14.30 -13.34 -13.00
C LEU A 254 -15.31 -12.20 -12.81
N HIS A 255 -15.44 -11.28 -13.77
CA HIS A 255 -16.52 -10.30 -13.83
C HIS A 255 -17.85 -10.89 -14.32
N THR A 256 -17.81 -12.02 -15.02
CA THR A 256 -18.98 -12.76 -15.51
C THR A 256 -18.89 -14.24 -15.13
N PRO A 257 -18.81 -14.57 -13.81
CA PRO A 257 -18.57 -15.94 -13.36
C PRO A 257 -19.65 -16.94 -13.79
N GLY A 258 -20.88 -16.48 -14.06
CA GLY A 258 -21.96 -17.32 -14.58
C GLY A 258 -21.69 -17.92 -15.96
N ASP A 259 -20.66 -17.47 -16.69
CA ASP A 259 -20.29 -18.02 -18.00
C ASP A 259 -19.52 -19.36 -17.88
N PHE A 260 -18.97 -19.67 -16.71
CA PHE A 260 -18.16 -20.88 -16.50
C PHE A 260 -18.37 -21.58 -15.15
N ILE A 261 -19.05 -20.95 -14.19
CA ILE A 261 -19.44 -21.58 -12.93
C ILE A 261 -20.84 -22.17 -13.10
N GLU A 262 -20.95 -23.46 -12.84
CA GLU A 262 -22.22 -24.19 -12.81
C GLU A 262 -23.10 -23.74 -11.63
N ASP A 263 -24.41 -23.70 -11.88
CA ASP A 263 -25.40 -23.53 -10.82
C ASP A 263 -25.42 -24.79 -9.94
N ILE A 264 -25.25 -24.63 -8.63
CA ILE A 264 -25.26 -25.74 -7.66
C ILE A 264 -26.34 -25.48 -6.62
N ASP A 265 -27.27 -26.42 -6.47
CA ASP A 265 -28.42 -26.33 -5.59
C ASP A 265 -29.25 -25.05 -5.80
N SER A 266 -29.27 -24.18 -4.78
CA SER A 266 -29.98 -22.89 -4.79
C SER A 266 -29.06 -21.71 -5.08
N PHE A 267 -27.79 -21.96 -5.42
CA PHE A 267 -26.77 -20.96 -5.71
C PHE A 267 -26.49 -20.93 -7.21
N THR A 268 -26.70 -19.76 -7.82
CA THR A 268 -26.35 -19.57 -9.22
C THR A 268 -24.87 -19.19 -9.36
N GLY A 269 -24.22 -19.53 -10.47
CA GLY A 269 -22.84 -19.11 -10.74
C GLY A 269 -22.67 -17.59 -10.71
N ALA A 270 -23.71 -16.84 -11.09
CA ALA A 270 -23.76 -15.37 -10.98
C ALA A 270 -23.81 -14.85 -9.53
N THR A 271 -24.13 -15.70 -8.55
CA THR A 271 -24.12 -15.35 -7.12
C THR A 271 -22.70 -15.32 -6.55
N ILE A 272 -21.75 -15.99 -7.20
CA ILE A 272 -20.36 -16.00 -6.78
C ILE A 272 -19.74 -14.65 -7.05
N ARG A 273 -19.10 -14.12 -6.01
CA ARG A 273 -18.44 -12.82 -6.07
C ARG A 273 -17.05 -12.98 -6.67
N GLY A 274 -16.98 -13.37 -7.95
CA GLY A 274 -15.73 -13.52 -8.71
C GLY A 274 -14.84 -12.27 -8.65
N ASN A 275 -15.45 -11.08 -8.59
CA ASN A 275 -14.75 -9.80 -8.41
C ASN A 275 -13.87 -9.74 -7.15
N LYS A 276 -14.21 -10.46 -6.07
CA LYS A 276 -13.34 -10.55 -4.89
C LYS A 276 -12.09 -11.36 -5.16
N VAL A 277 -12.22 -12.44 -5.91
CA VAL A 277 -11.09 -13.29 -6.32
C VAL A 277 -10.21 -12.53 -7.31
N PHE A 278 -10.81 -11.86 -8.30
CA PHE A 278 -10.09 -10.96 -9.22
C PHE A 278 -9.28 -9.92 -8.45
N SER A 279 -9.91 -9.20 -7.53
CA SER A 279 -9.26 -8.17 -6.73
C SER A 279 -8.13 -8.72 -5.86
N ALA A 280 -8.29 -9.94 -5.31
CA ALA A 280 -7.24 -10.62 -4.56
C ALA A 280 -6.06 -11.05 -5.45
N ILE A 281 -6.32 -11.44 -6.70
CA ILE A 281 -5.27 -11.74 -7.68
C ILE A 281 -4.52 -10.46 -8.05
N MET A 282 -5.23 -9.38 -8.41
CA MET A 282 -4.63 -8.09 -8.74
C MET A 282 -3.79 -7.53 -7.58
N ASP A 283 -4.29 -7.61 -6.34
CA ASP A 283 -3.51 -7.26 -5.15
C ASP A 283 -2.20 -8.06 -5.05
N GLY A 284 -2.23 -9.35 -5.34
CA GLY A 284 -1.03 -10.19 -5.34
C GLY A 284 -0.05 -9.82 -6.45
N LEU A 285 -0.55 -9.54 -7.65
CA LEU A 285 0.24 -9.09 -8.79
C LEU A 285 0.93 -7.74 -8.50
N ASN A 286 0.19 -6.77 -7.97
CA ASN A 286 0.71 -5.44 -7.64
C ASN A 286 1.78 -5.48 -6.54
N ARG A 287 1.64 -6.37 -5.56
CA ARG A 287 2.66 -6.56 -4.51
C ARG A 287 3.95 -7.20 -5.03
N GLY A 288 3.94 -7.75 -6.24
CA GLY A 288 5.05 -8.47 -6.84
C GLY A 288 5.22 -9.89 -6.31
N LEU A 289 6.35 -10.51 -6.68
CA LEU A 289 6.67 -11.88 -6.32
C LEU A 289 6.63 -12.10 -4.81
N TYR A 290 5.83 -13.06 -4.37
CA TYR A 290 5.94 -13.62 -3.03
C TYR A 290 7.11 -14.60 -2.94
N SER A 291 7.38 -15.37 -4.00
CA SER A 291 8.56 -16.24 -4.08
C SER A 291 9.00 -16.39 -5.54
N PRO A 292 10.23 -15.98 -5.91
CA PRO A 292 10.75 -16.17 -7.26
C PRO A 292 10.89 -17.66 -7.63
N ALA A 293 10.68 -18.00 -8.90
CA ALA A 293 10.96 -19.35 -9.44
C ALA A 293 12.32 -19.46 -10.16
N GLY A 294 13.13 -18.40 -10.14
CA GLY A 294 14.43 -18.32 -10.80
C GLY A 294 15.01 -16.91 -10.66
N ASP A 295 15.77 -16.48 -11.67
CA ASP A 295 16.17 -15.09 -11.80
C ASP A 295 14.92 -14.20 -11.95
N PHE A 296 14.96 -13.03 -11.34
CA PHE A 296 13.85 -12.08 -11.35
C PHE A 296 14.39 -10.65 -11.39
N SER A 297 13.59 -9.73 -11.93
CA SER A 297 13.93 -8.31 -11.93
C SER A 297 14.01 -7.76 -10.50
N ARG A 298 15.11 -7.04 -10.23
CA ARG A 298 15.28 -6.22 -9.02
C ARG A 298 15.08 -4.72 -9.30
N ASN A 299 14.55 -4.41 -10.49
CA ASN A 299 14.24 -3.04 -10.86
C ASN A 299 13.05 -2.57 -10.02
N ILE A 300 13.22 -1.43 -9.36
CA ILE A 300 12.19 -0.74 -8.63
C ILE A 300 12.17 0.70 -9.12
N GLY A 301 10.98 1.21 -9.40
CA GLY A 301 10.81 2.58 -9.86
C GLY A 301 11.35 3.61 -8.86
N ALA A 302 11.39 4.87 -9.27
CA ALA A 302 11.58 5.96 -8.34
C ALA A 302 10.28 6.20 -7.58
N TYR A 303 10.40 6.43 -6.28
CA TYR A 303 9.28 6.81 -5.42
C TYR A 303 9.50 8.21 -4.87
N GLU A 304 8.40 8.89 -4.58
CA GLU A 304 8.42 10.20 -3.93
C GLU A 304 9.10 10.12 -2.57
N ASP A 305 9.79 11.20 -2.19
CA ASP A 305 10.36 11.29 -0.86
C ASP A 305 9.25 11.43 0.17
N GLY A 306 9.30 10.60 1.22
CA GLY A 306 8.37 10.69 2.33
C GLY A 306 8.09 9.36 3.01
N ARG A 307 7.05 9.36 3.83
CA ARG A 307 6.69 8.23 4.69
C ARG A 307 5.71 7.30 4.00
N TYR A 308 5.96 6.00 4.13
CA TYR A 308 5.10 4.94 3.61
C TYR A 308 4.65 4.01 4.74
N ARG A 309 3.49 3.40 4.53
CA ARG A 309 2.97 2.34 5.40
C ARG A 309 2.27 1.28 4.60
N GLY A 310 2.60 0.03 4.86
CA GLY A 310 1.94 -1.10 4.23
C GLY A 310 1.85 -2.31 5.13
N ILE A 311 1.01 -3.25 4.71
CA ILE A 311 0.61 -4.42 5.47
C ILE A 311 0.76 -5.70 4.65
N TYR A 312 0.94 -6.81 5.33
CA TYR A 312 0.74 -8.15 4.78
C TYR A 312 -0.29 -8.89 5.63
N GLU A 313 -1.33 -9.39 4.97
CA GLU A 313 -2.38 -10.20 5.57
C GLU A 313 -2.36 -11.62 4.99
N ASP A 314 -2.60 -12.62 5.84
CA ASP A 314 -2.72 -14.02 5.42
C ASP A 314 -3.47 -14.81 6.48
N GLY A 315 -4.34 -15.73 6.04
CA GLY A 315 -5.09 -16.59 6.94
C GLY A 315 -6.15 -15.91 7.81
N GLY A 316 -6.59 -14.70 7.46
CA GLY A 316 -7.57 -13.93 8.23
C GLY A 316 -6.95 -12.92 9.21
N GLU A 317 -5.62 -12.80 9.22
CA GLU A 317 -4.88 -11.96 10.17
C GLU A 317 -3.94 -11.02 9.41
N GLN A 318 -3.88 -9.77 9.84
CA GLN A 318 -2.78 -8.89 9.48
C GLN A 318 -1.54 -9.37 10.24
N GLN A 319 -0.52 -9.84 9.52
CA GLN A 319 0.65 -10.44 10.15
C GLN A 319 1.83 -9.47 10.25
N VAL A 320 1.95 -8.56 9.30
CA VAL A 320 2.99 -7.52 9.27
C VAL A 320 2.32 -6.18 8.98
N SER A 321 2.66 -5.14 9.72
CA SER A 321 2.55 -3.74 9.29
C SER A 321 3.91 -3.09 9.48
N VAL A 322 4.38 -2.43 8.43
CA VAL A 322 5.67 -1.74 8.38
C VAL A 322 5.45 -0.26 8.10
N GLN A 323 6.29 0.57 8.71
CA GLN A 323 6.47 1.96 8.33
C GLN A 323 7.93 2.18 7.99
N PHE A 324 8.18 2.98 6.96
CA PHE A 324 9.51 3.37 6.52
C PHE A 324 9.42 4.71 5.81
N ASP A 325 10.56 5.39 5.69
CA ASP A 325 10.70 6.59 4.89
C ASP A 325 11.55 6.25 3.65
N VAL A 326 11.21 6.85 2.51
CA VAL A 326 12.03 6.84 1.29
C VAL A 326 12.59 8.23 1.10
N GLU A 327 13.89 8.35 0.90
CA GLU A 327 14.58 9.61 0.58
C GLU A 327 15.63 9.33 -0.50
N ASN A 328 15.55 10.01 -1.65
CA ASN A 328 16.42 9.78 -2.80
C ASN A 328 16.49 8.29 -3.21
N ASN A 329 15.34 7.61 -3.16
CA ASN A 329 15.21 6.16 -3.42
C ASN A 329 16.04 5.26 -2.49
N SER A 330 16.41 5.75 -1.31
CA SER A 330 16.96 4.98 -0.19
C SER A 330 15.93 4.82 0.91
N ILE A 331 15.91 3.66 1.56
CA ILE A 331 14.98 3.34 2.65
C ILE A 331 15.60 3.66 4.01
N SER A 332 14.83 4.26 4.91
CA SER A 332 15.24 4.58 6.28
C SER A 332 14.06 4.55 7.26
N ASN A 333 14.32 4.71 8.55
CA ASN A 333 13.32 4.75 9.63
C ASN A 333 12.36 3.54 9.61
N VAL A 334 12.89 2.36 9.26
CA VAL A 334 12.09 1.15 9.11
C VAL A 334 11.65 0.65 10.49
N SER A 335 10.35 0.38 10.67
CA SER A 335 9.82 -0.13 11.94
C SER A 335 8.56 -0.96 11.76
N PHE A 336 8.38 -1.97 12.61
CA PHE A 336 7.15 -2.75 12.66
C PHE A 336 6.08 -2.07 13.51
N ARG A 337 4.98 -1.67 12.88
CA ARG A 337 3.77 -1.19 13.55
C ARG A 337 2.84 -2.31 13.99
N HIS A 338 3.02 -3.50 13.43
CA HIS A 338 2.37 -4.74 13.82
C HIS A 338 3.24 -5.91 13.37
N LEU A 339 3.45 -6.89 14.24
CA LEU A 339 4.15 -8.13 13.90
C LEU A 339 3.53 -9.27 14.69
N TYR A 340 2.64 -10.00 14.04
CA TYR A 340 1.78 -10.98 14.68
C TYR A 340 1.66 -12.23 13.85
N TYR A 341 1.68 -13.38 14.53
CA TYR A 341 1.39 -14.63 13.86
C TYR A 341 0.88 -15.67 14.85
N SER A 342 -0.23 -16.33 14.49
CA SER A 342 -0.72 -17.53 15.20
C SER A 342 -0.92 -17.28 16.70
N GLY A 343 -1.56 -16.17 17.07
CA GLY A 343 -1.83 -15.85 18.48
C GLY A 343 -0.76 -15.04 19.18
N THR A 344 0.40 -14.79 18.55
CA THR A 344 1.56 -14.18 19.21
C THR A 344 1.91 -12.83 18.57
N ASP A 345 1.90 -11.75 19.37
CA ASP A 345 2.47 -10.45 18.98
C ASP A 345 3.96 -10.46 19.28
N TYR A 346 4.79 -10.62 18.25
CA TYR A 346 6.23 -10.78 18.42
C TYR A 346 6.90 -9.56 19.05
N ARG A 347 6.30 -8.37 18.93
CA ARG A 347 6.84 -7.13 19.52
C ARG A 347 6.74 -7.07 21.04
N LYS A 348 6.00 -8.01 21.63
CA LYS A 348 5.82 -8.12 23.09
C LYS A 348 6.67 -9.21 23.71
N LEU A 349 7.44 -9.95 22.90
CA LEU A 349 8.29 -11.02 23.38
C LEU A 349 9.49 -10.44 24.14
N GLU A 350 9.83 -11.06 25.26
CA GLU A 350 11.02 -10.76 26.04
C GLU A 350 12.09 -11.84 25.89
N GLU A 351 13.35 -11.48 26.20
CA GLU A 351 14.48 -12.41 26.16
C GLU A 351 14.20 -13.65 27.02
N GLY A 352 14.43 -14.83 26.45
CA GLY A 352 14.15 -16.12 27.09
C GLY A 352 12.79 -16.73 26.74
N GLU A 353 11.90 -16.01 26.07
CA GLU A 353 10.69 -16.60 25.48
C GLU A 353 11.03 -17.43 24.24
N ALA A 354 10.31 -18.54 24.03
CA ALA A 354 10.63 -19.54 23.00
C ALA A 354 10.62 -18.99 21.56
N LEU A 355 9.86 -17.92 21.30
CA LEU A 355 9.75 -17.28 19.99
C LEU A 355 10.54 -15.97 19.89
N TYR A 356 11.23 -15.54 20.96
CA TYR A 356 12.04 -14.32 20.96
C TYR A 356 13.10 -14.29 19.85
N PRO A 357 13.77 -15.42 19.49
CA PRO A 357 14.68 -15.43 18.35
C PRO A 357 14.04 -14.99 17.02
N ILE A 358 12.74 -15.24 16.84
CA ILE A 358 12.02 -14.79 15.64
C ILE A 358 11.93 -13.26 15.62
N LEU A 359 11.67 -12.62 16.77
CA LEU A 359 11.71 -11.16 16.88
C LEU A 359 13.09 -10.62 16.49
N GLN A 360 14.16 -11.21 17.04
CA GLN A 360 15.54 -10.79 16.73
C GLN A 360 15.87 -10.88 15.24
N GLN A 361 15.42 -11.94 14.56
CA GLN A 361 15.61 -12.04 13.11
C GLN A 361 14.82 -10.97 12.35
N HIS A 362 13.64 -10.55 12.82
CA HIS A 362 12.91 -9.43 12.21
C HIS A 362 13.62 -8.09 12.46
N GLU A 363 14.24 -7.90 13.63
CA GLU A 363 15.06 -6.72 13.91
C GLU A 363 16.29 -6.65 12.97
N GLN A 364 16.92 -7.79 12.67
CA GLN A 364 17.99 -7.86 11.67
C GLN A 364 17.53 -7.44 10.25
N ILE A 365 16.26 -7.70 9.87
CA ILE A 365 15.71 -7.17 8.60
C ILE A 365 15.68 -5.64 8.61
N ILE A 366 15.23 -5.04 9.71
CA ILE A 366 15.19 -3.57 9.86
C ILE A 366 16.61 -3.00 9.75
N GLU A 367 17.54 -3.55 10.53
CA GLU A 367 18.94 -3.13 10.53
C GLU A 367 19.60 -3.28 9.16
N TYR A 368 19.27 -4.36 8.44
CA TYR A 368 19.77 -4.57 7.09
C TYR A 368 19.27 -3.49 6.13
N LEU A 369 17.97 -3.18 6.14
CA LEU A 369 17.40 -2.23 5.18
C LEU A 369 17.85 -0.79 5.43
N GLU A 370 18.12 -0.41 6.68
CA GLU A 370 18.39 0.98 7.05
C GLU A 370 19.52 1.63 6.22
N GLY A 371 19.19 2.70 5.50
CA GLY A 371 20.10 3.47 4.65
C GLY A 371 20.45 2.83 3.31
N LYS A 372 19.91 1.65 2.99
CA LYS A 372 20.15 0.97 1.70
C LYS A 372 19.30 1.56 0.57
N PRO A 373 19.70 1.37 -0.70
CA PRO A 373 18.80 1.65 -1.82
C PRO A 373 17.52 0.82 -1.70
N LEU A 374 16.39 1.35 -2.17
CA LEU A 374 15.08 0.70 -2.09
C LEU A 374 15.06 -0.71 -2.72
N SER A 375 15.89 -0.96 -3.73
CA SER A 375 16.05 -2.28 -4.36
C SER A 375 16.62 -3.37 -3.43
N ALA A 376 17.14 -3.00 -2.25
CA ALA A 376 17.59 -3.94 -1.23
C ALA A 376 16.44 -4.77 -0.63
N ILE A 377 15.18 -4.32 -0.77
CA ILE A 377 14.02 -5.11 -0.32
C ILE A 377 13.91 -6.47 -1.02
N PHE A 378 14.46 -6.59 -2.23
CA PHE A 378 14.49 -7.86 -2.96
C PHE A 378 15.48 -8.87 -2.38
N ASP A 379 16.45 -8.44 -1.55
CA ASP A 379 17.29 -9.38 -0.80
C ASP A 379 16.48 -10.19 0.20
N LEU A 380 15.29 -9.71 0.61
CA LEU A 380 14.40 -10.41 1.53
C LEU A 380 13.82 -11.72 0.97
N HIS A 381 14.01 -12.01 -0.32
CA HIS A 381 13.74 -13.32 -0.90
C HIS A 381 14.78 -14.38 -0.52
N ILE A 382 15.98 -13.96 -0.11
CA ILE A 382 17.09 -14.83 0.29
C ILE A 382 17.64 -14.34 1.64
N PRO A 383 16.81 -14.34 2.71
CA PRO A 383 17.18 -13.73 3.98
C PRO A 383 18.41 -14.36 4.66
N GLY A 384 18.72 -15.62 4.35
CA GLY A 384 19.87 -16.32 4.91
C GLY A 384 21.24 -15.73 4.54
N ASP A 385 21.29 -14.80 3.57
CA ASP A 385 22.55 -14.15 3.17
C ASP A 385 22.98 -13.03 4.13
N PHE A 386 22.07 -12.50 4.94
CA PHE A 386 22.35 -11.38 5.85
C PHE A 386 21.72 -11.50 7.24
N ILE A 387 20.84 -12.48 7.45
CA ILE A 387 20.26 -12.77 8.77
C ILE A 387 21.04 -13.91 9.41
N GLU A 388 21.62 -13.62 10.56
CA GLU A 388 22.29 -14.61 11.39
C GLU A 388 21.29 -15.62 11.95
N ASP A 389 21.74 -16.87 12.06
CA ASP A 389 21.00 -17.91 12.77
C ASP A 389 20.96 -17.56 14.26
N VAL A 390 19.77 -17.63 14.87
CA VAL A 390 19.55 -17.33 16.28
C VAL A 390 18.90 -18.53 16.94
N ASP A 391 19.59 -19.11 17.92
CA ASP A 391 19.19 -20.36 18.59
C ASP A 391 18.89 -21.51 17.60
N SER A 392 17.67 -22.04 17.61
CA SER A 392 17.20 -23.10 16.71
C SER A 392 16.55 -22.57 15.43
N PHE A 393 16.57 -21.25 15.19
CA PHE A 393 15.96 -20.61 14.04
C PHE A 393 17.03 -20.18 13.06
N THR A 394 16.86 -20.56 11.78
CA THR A 394 17.81 -20.19 10.74
C THR A 394 17.35 -18.95 10.00
N GLY A 395 18.26 -18.13 9.47
CA GLY A 395 17.91 -16.95 8.68
C GLY A 395 17.02 -17.29 7.47
N ALA A 396 17.17 -18.50 6.91
CA ALA A 396 16.31 -19.00 5.83
C ALA A 396 14.85 -19.27 6.24
N THR A 397 14.56 -19.38 7.54
CA THR A 397 13.19 -19.62 8.05
C THR A 397 12.41 -18.34 8.30
N ILE A 398 13.07 -17.16 8.30
CA ILE A 398 12.35 -15.92 8.46
C ILE A 398 11.54 -15.59 7.20
N ARG A 399 10.36 -15.01 7.44
CA ARG A 399 9.37 -14.73 6.42
C ARG A 399 9.66 -13.38 5.76
N GLY A 400 10.86 -13.19 5.22
CA GLY A 400 11.28 -11.97 4.51
C GLY A 400 10.28 -11.59 3.40
N ASN A 401 9.70 -12.59 2.73
CA ASN A 401 8.64 -12.43 1.73
C ASN A 401 7.38 -11.70 2.23
N LYS A 402 7.08 -11.76 3.54
CA LYS A 402 5.97 -11.01 4.14
C LYS A 402 6.31 -9.55 4.35
N VAL A 403 7.57 -9.27 4.69
CA VAL A 403 8.06 -7.91 4.89
C VAL A 403 8.17 -7.18 3.55
N ILE A 404 8.77 -7.79 2.51
CA ILE A 404 8.79 -7.19 1.16
C ILE A 404 7.38 -6.95 0.64
N SER A 405 6.45 -7.89 0.82
CA SER A 405 5.07 -7.71 0.38
C SER A 405 4.36 -6.57 1.13
N ALA A 406 4.65 -6.39 2.43
CA ALA A 406 4.14 -5.25 3.20
C ALA A 406 4.79 -3.91 2.77
N ILE A 407 6.07 -3.91 2.36
CA ILE A 407 6.73 -2.72 1.82
C ILE A 407 6.12 -2.34 0.46
N MET A 408 5.99 -3.31 -0.46
CA MET A 408 5.38 -3.10 -1.78
C MET A 408 3.92 -2.64 -1.66
N ASP A 409 3.16 -3.19 -0.71
CA ASP A 409 1.82 -2.72 -0.38
C ASP A 409 1.78 -1.23 0.00
N GLY A 410 2.76 -0.77 0.79
CA GLY A 410 2.87 0.65 1.16
C GLY A 410 3.26 1.52 -0.02
N LEU A 411 4.28 1.11 -0.78
CA LEU A 411 4.73 1.80 -1.99
C LEU A 411 3.60 2.00 -3.02
N ASN A 412 2.84 0.93 -3.29
CA ASN A 412 1.73 0.96 -4.24
C ASN A 412 0.63 1.95 -3.83
N ARG A 413 0.43 2.20 -2.53
CA ARG A 413 -0.63 3.09 -2.02
C ARG A 413 -0.21 4.54 -1.86
N GLY A 414 1.07 4.86 -2.08
CA GLY A 414 1.61 6.22 -1.96
C GLY A 414 1.91 6.65 -0.52
N LEU A 415 2.17 7.96 -0.37
CA LEU A 415 2.60 8.56 0.89
C LEU A 415 1.52 8.46 1.98
N TYR A 416 2.00 8.37 3.23
CA TYR A 416 1.20 8.31 4.45
C TYR A 416 1.18 9.64 5.21
#